data_AF-A0A4R2RJY8-F1
#
_entry.id   AF-A0A4R2RJY8-F1
#
_cell.length_a   1.000
_cell.length_b   1.000
_cell.length_c   1.000
_cell.angle_alpha   90.00
_cell.angle_beta   90.00
_cell.angle_gamma   90.00
#
_symmetry.space_group_name_H-M   'P 1'
#
loop_
_entity.id
_entity.type
_entity.pdbx_description
1 polymer ?
#
loop_
_entity_poly.entity_id
_entity_poly.type
_entity_poly.pdbx_seq_one_letter_code
_entity_poly.pdbx_strand_id
1 'polypeptide(L)'
;MTFYERIKAFQEDAERTQARIQSLIDDKQRGHEKIAALKREYNELLLSGSSASDTFKKKKDLERLTQDVSYMDERIQEVQQYRLEQLRAQLSELDQAKNEEWKKIAGEYDLMMVEARKKKAELLLYYCEINKKKQEFYTAYDRFMDAVYVSKLEDHDKLQALNYRRAHPCLPRYATVGTYTGMDLTVVPLEGESTHALNNAYVCAWVRLYEKTGEHVWKDSTAQKKLAELNGHE
;
A
#
# COMPACT_ATOMS: atom_id res chain seq x y z
N MET A 1 19.62 9.35 7.05
CA MET A 1 19.54 7.89 6.84
C MET A 1 18.07 7.51 6.94
N THR A 2 17.48 6.99 5.87
CA THR A 2 16.04 6.63 5.79
C THR A 2 15.73 5.40 6.66
N PHE A 3 14.45 5.14 6.94
CA PHE A 3 14.03 3.91 7.64
C PHE A 3 14.56 2.65 6.93
N TYR A 4 14.50 2.61 5.60
CA TYR A 4 15.00 1.49 4.80
C TYR A 4 16.51 1.30 4.87
N GLU A 5 17.27 2.39 4.94
CA GLU A 5 18.73 2.31 5.15
C GLU A 5 19.06 1.80 6.56
N ARG A 6 18.31 2.26 7.58
CA ARG A 6 18.50 1.83 8.97
C ARG A 6 18.13 0.36 9.19
N ILE A 7 17.02 -0.13 8.61
CA ILE A 7 16.63 -1.54 8.74
C ILE A 7 17.60 -2.46 8.01
N LYS A 8 18.15 -2.01 6.87
CA LYS A 8 19.18 -2.76 6.15
C LYS A 8 20.46 -2.87 6.95
N ALA A 9 20.95 -1.76 7.52
CA ALA A 9 22.13 -1.78 8.39
C ALA A 9 21.94 -2.69 9.62
N PHE A 10 20.75 -2.65 10.24
CA PHE A 10 20.40 -3.53 11.35
C PHE A 10 20.45 -5.03 10.95
N GLN A 11 19.92 -5.37 9.77
CA GLN A 11 19.96 -6.74 9.23
C GLN A 11 21.39 -7.19 8.93
N GLU A 12 22.19 -6.35 8.29
CA GLU A 12 23.60 -6.65 7.97
C GLU A 12 24.44 -6.89 9.24
N ASP A 13 24.26 -6.06 10.28
CA ASP A 13 24.93 -6.25 11.58
C ASP A 13 24.48 -7.55 12.27
N ALA A 14 23.18 -7.86 12.22
CA ALA A 14 22.61 -9.08 12.78
C ALA A 14 23.16 -10.34 12.08
N GLU A 15 23.25 -10.31 10.75
CA GLU A 15 23.78 -11.39 9.90
C GLU A 15 25.29 -11.58 10.10
N ARG A 16 26.06 -10.49 10.09
CA ARG A 16 27.52 -10.54 10.31
C ARG A 16 27.86 -11.17 11.65
N THR A 17 27.13 -10.80 12.70
CA THR A 17 27.37 -11.34 14.04
C THR A 17 26.89 -12.79 14.15
N GLN A 18 25.80 -13.15 13.46
CA GLN A 18 25.34 -14.54 13.36
C GLN A 18 26.36 -15.43 12.63
N ALA A 19 26.94 -14.96 11.53
CA ALA A 19 27.99 -15.67 10.80
C ALA A 19 29.23 -15.88 11.68
N ARG A 20 29.59 -14.90 12.52
CA ARG A 20 30.67 -15.05 13.49
C ARG A 20 30.38 -16.11 14.56
N ILE A 21 29.15 -16.16 15.07
CA ILE A 21 28.72 -17.21 16.03
C ILE A 21 28.81 -18.58 15.36
N GLN A 22 28.33 -18.71 14.11
CA GLN A 22 28.40 -19.97 13.38
C GLN A 22 29.84 -20.42 13.14
N SER A 23 30.74 -19.51 12.78
CA SER A 23 32.17 -19.82 12.63
C SER A 23 32.78 -20.35 13.93
N LEU A 24 32.40 -19.81 15.09
CA LEU A 24 32.88 -20.30 16.40
C LEU A 24 32.33 -21.70 16.72
N ILE A 25 31.08 -21.98 16.35
CA ILE A 25 30.47 -23.31 16.49
C ILE A 25 31.21 -24.32 15.61
N ASP A 26 31.50 -23.96 14.36
CA ASP A 26 32.23 -24.81 13.43
C ASP A 26 33.68 -25.05 13.89
N ASP A 27 34.34 -24.02 14.44
CA ASP A 27 35.67 -24.13 15.07
C ASP A 27 35.67 -25.09 16.26
N LYS A 28 34.63 -25.00 17.11
CA LYS A 28 34.44 -25.90 18.25
C LYS A 28 34.25 -27.34 17.79
N GLN A 29 33.43 -27.57 16.77
CA GLN A 29 33.20 -28.89 16.18
C GLN A 29 34.52 -29.49 15.67
N ARG A 30 35.30 -28.71 14.89
CA ARG A 30 36.63 -29.11 14.41
C ARG A 30 37.61 -29.37 15.57
N GLY A 31 37.51 -28.61 16.66
CA GLY A 31 38.26 -28.85 17.89
C GLY A 31 37.95 -30.22 18.51
N HIS A 32 36.67 -30.59 18.60
CA HIS A 32 36.25 -31.91 19.10
C HIS A 32 36.76 -33.07 18.22
N GLU A 33 36.72 -32.92 16.90
CA GLU A 33 37.25 -33.92 15.96
C GLU A 33 38.76 -34.11 16.16
N LYS A 34 39.52 -33.01 16.32
CA LYS A 34 40.96 -33.05 16.61
C LYS A 34 41.26 -33.68 17.96
N ILE A 35 40.47 -33.39 19.01
CA ILE A 35 40.58 -34.06 20.32
C ILE A 35 40.35 -35.57 20.16
N ALA A 36 39.34 -35.98 19.40
CA ALA A 36 39.06 -37.39 19.16
C ALA A 36 40.21 -38.09 18.41
N ALA A 37 40.80 -37.44 17.40
CA ALA A 37 41.97 -37.95 16.70
C ALA A 37 43.20 -38.08 17.62
N LEU A 38 43.53 -37.02 18.37
CA LEU A 38 44.64 -37.02 19.33
C LEU A 38 44.46 -38.06 20.43
N LYS A 39 43.23 -38.31 20.89
CA LYS A 39 42.91 -39.39 21.84
C LYS A 39 43.24 -40.77 21.27
N ARG A 40 42.94 -41.02 20.00
CA ARG A 40 43.29 -42.29 19.33
C ARG A 40 44.80 -42.45 19.21
N GLU A 41 45.49 -41.42 18.71
CA GLU A 41 46.96 -41.43 18.59
C GLU A 41 47.64 -41.62 19.95
N TYR A 42 47.16 -40.95 21.00
CA TYR A 42 47.67 -41.11 22.36
C TYR A 42 47.50 -42.55 22.88
N ASN A 43 46.35 -43.17 22.63
CA ASN A 43 46.11 -44.56 23.01
C ASN A 43 47.01 -45.53 22.22
N GLU A 44 47.25 -45.28 20.93
CA GLU A 44 48.18 -46.05 20.11
C GLU A 44 49.63 -45.93 20.61
N LEU A 45 50.05 -44.74 21.03
CA LEU A 45 51.38 -44.50 21.62
C LEU A 45 51.55 -45.25 22.96
N LEU A 46 50.50 -45.32 23.78
CA LEU A 46 50.50 -46.11 25.02
C LEU A 46 50.60 -47.62 24.76
N LEU A 47 49.96 -48.13 23.72
CA LEU A 47 49.94 -49.56 23.35
C LEU A 47 51.22 -50.02 22.63
N SER A 48 51.87 -49.13 21.87
CA SER A 48 53.06 -49.43 21.06
C SER A 48 54.39 -49.40 21.83
N GLY A 49 54.38 -49.03 23.11
CA GLY A 49 55.61 -48.92 23.91
C GLY A 49 56.51 -47.75 23.49
N SER A 50 55.93 -46.69 22.93
CA SER A 50 56.63 -45.49 22.47
C SER A 50 57.33 -44.75 23.62
N SER A 51 58.27 -43.85 23.31
CA SER A 51 59.07 -43.16 24.33
C SER A 51 58.20 -42.36 25.32
N ALA A 52 58.61 -42.31 26.59
CA ALA A 52 57.93 -41.54 27.64
C ALA A 52 57.84 -40.03 27.32
N SER A 53 58.76 -39.51 26.51
CA SER A 53 58.76 -38.12 26.04
C SER A 53 57.60 -37.85 25.08
N ASP A 54 57.35 -38.76 24.14
CA ASP A 54 56.36 -38.53 23.07
C ASP A 54 54.92 -38.69 23.59
N THR A 55 54.70 -39.63 24.51
CA THR A 55 53.45 -39.77 25.25
C THR A 55 53.15 -38.55 26.13
N PHE A 56 54.16 -38.00 26.82
CA PHE A 56 54.01 -36.79 27.63
C PHE A 56 53.64 -35.55 26.78
N LYS A 57 54.30 -35.35 25.63
CA LYS A 57 53.99 -34.24 24.72
C LYS A 57 52.54 -34.32 24.21
N LYS A 58 52.10 -35.49 23.75
CA LYS A 58 50.73 -35.69 23.24
C LYS A 58 49.67 -35.53 24.32
N LYS A 59 49.94 -35.96 25.55
CA LYS A 59 49.07 -35.71 26.70
C LYS A 59 48.89 -34.20 26.95
N LYS A 60 49.99 -33.44 26.93
CA LYS A 60 49.96 -31.98 27.12
C LYS A 60 49.21 -31.27 26.00
N ASP A 61 49.40 -31.68 24.74
CA ASP A 61 48.68 -31.12 23.60
C ASP A 61 47.17 -31.40 23.68
N LEU A 62 46.80 -32.58 24.16
CA LEU A 62 45.40 -32.99 24.36
C LEU A 62 44.74 -32.22 25.52
N GLU A 63 45.44 -32.04 26.63
CA GLU A 63 44.97 -31.21 27.76
C GLU A 63 44.76 -29.77 27.31
N ARG A 64 45.73 -29.19 26.59
CA ARG A 64 45.64 -27.82 26.05
C ARG A 64 44.46 -27.67 25.10
N LEU A 65 44.31 -28.57 24.12
CA LEU A 65 43.23 -28.48 23.14
C LEU A 65 41.85 -28.70 23.79
N THR A 66 41.76 -29.58 24.80
CA THR A 66 40.52 -29.79 25.57
C THR A 66 40.13 -28.53 26.32
N GLN A 67 41.11 -27.85 26.93
CA GLN A 67 40.90 -26.59 27.62
C GLN A 67 40.46 -25.48 26.63
N ASP A 68 41.14 -25.36 25.48
CA ASP A 68 40.79 -24.39 24.42
C ASP A 68 39.35 -24.59 23.91
N VAL A 69 38.91 -25.84 23.72
CA VAL A 69 37.53 -26.15 23.31
C VAL A 69 36.53 -25.83 24.42
N SER A 70 36.87 -26.02 25.70
CA SER A 70 35.97 -25.62 26.79
C SER A 70 35.76 -24.11 26.86
N TYR A 71 36.79 -23.30 26.57
CA TYR A 71 36.67 -21.84 26.51
C TYR A 71 35.86 -21.34 25.31
N MET A 72 35.67 -22.16 24.26
CA MET A 72 34.85 -21.76 23.12
C MET A 72 33.37 -21.64 23.48
N ASP A 73 32.87 -22.42 24.46
CA ASP A 73 31.47 -22.31 24.90
C ASP A 73 31.18 -20.97 25.58
N GLU A 74 32.06 -20.56 26.50
CA GLU A 74 31.98 -19.25 27.16
C GLU A 74 32.05 -18.13 26.12
N ARG A 75 32.99 -18.23 25.16
CA ARG A 75 33.15 -17.24 24.10
C ARG A 75 31.96 -17.16 23.14
N ILE A 76 31.32 -18.29 22.82
CA ILE A 76 30.09 -18.30 22.01
C ILE A 76 28.96 -17.58 22.76
N GLN A 77 28.80 -17.86 24.06
CA GLN A 77 27.78 -17.20 24.89
C GLN A 77 28.03 -15.70 25.01
N GLU A 78 29.27 -15.27 25.23
CA GLU A 78 29.64 -13.84 25.27
C GLU A 78 29.28 -13.13 23.96
N VAL A 79 29.62 -13.72 22.81
CA VAL A 79 29.31 -13.13 21.49
C VAL A 79 27.79 -13.10 21.24
N GLN A 80 27.07 -14.14 21.66
CA GLN A 80 25.60 -14.16 21.58
C GLN A 80 24.97 -13.06 22.43
N GLN A 81 25.45 -12.87 23.65
CA GLN A 81 24.94 -11.85 24.56
C GLN A 81 25.25 -10.44 24.06
N TYR A 82 26.48 -10.21 23.62
CA TYR A 82 26.89 -8.95 22.97
C TYR A 82 26.02 -8.62 21.76
N ARG A 83 25.74 -9.61 20.90
CA ARG A 83 24.82 -9.45 19.75
C ARG A 83 23.44 -8.97 20.20
N LEU A 84 22.86 -9.60 21.22
CA LEU A 84 21.54 -9.25 21.71
C LEU A 84 21.50 -7.83 22.30
N GLU A 85 22.53 -7.44 23.04
CA GLU A 85 22.63 -6.11 23.64
C GLU A 85 22.76 -5.02 22.57
N GLN A 86 23.62 -5.23 21.56
CA GLN A 86 23.77 -4.29 20.45
C GLN A 86 22.48 -4.13 19.64
N LEU A 87 21.84 -5.24 19.25
CA LEU A 87 20.60 -5.18 18.49
C LEU A 87 19.48 -4.52 19.33
N ARG A 88 19.41 -4.78 20.63
CA ARG A 88 18.44 -4.11 21.52
C ARG A 88 18.66 -2.61 21.62
N ALA A 89 19.91 -2.14 21.66
CA ALA A 89 20.21 -0.72 21.65
C ALA A 89 19.71 -0.04 20.36
N GLN A 90 19.95 -0.68 19.22
CA GLN A 90 19.55 -0.18 17.90
C GLN A 90 18.02 -0.22 17.65
N LEU A 91 17.28 -1.11 18.31
CA LEU A 91 15.81 -1.23 18.15
C LEU A 91 15.07 0.05 18.49
N SER A 92 15.53 0.80 19.50
CA SER A 92 14.88 2.05 19.92
C SER A 92 14.92 3.12 18.81
N GLU A 93 16.07 3.29 18.16
CA GLU A 93 16.23 4.20 17.04
C GLU A 93 15.47 3.72 15.79
N LEU A 94 15.43 2.40 15.56
CA LEU A 94 14.69 1.84 14.44
C LEU A 94 13.18 2.04 14.61
N ASP A 95 12.65 1.94 15.84
CA ASP A 95 11.24 2.20 16.12
C ASP A 95 10.88 3.67 15.90
N GLN A 96 11.75 4.60 16.31
CA GLN A 96 11.57 6.03 16.02
C GLN A 96 11.54 6.29 14.50
N ALA A 97 12.50 5.76 13.75
CA ALA A 97 12.54 5.90 12.29
C ALA A 97 11.32 5.27 11.61
N LYS A 98 10.83 4.12 12.10
CA LYS A 98 9.59 3.48 11.62
C LYS A 98 8.38 4.40 11.83
N ASN A 99 8.26 5.00 13.01
CA ASN A 99 7.13 5.88 13.33
C ASN A 99 7.16 7.18 12.50
N GLU A 100 8.34 7.71 12.19
CA GLU A 100 8.50 8.85 11.28
C GLU A 100 8.10 8.50 9.85
N GLU A 101 8.55 7.35 9.34
CA GLU A 101 8.20 6.88 8.00
C GLU A 101 6.69 6.62 7.88
N TRP A 102 6.08 6.01 8.91
CA TRP A 102 4.63 5.81 8.96
C TRP A 102 3.86 7.12 8.94
N LYS A 103 4.29 8.14 9.68
CA LYS A 103 3.67 9.47 9.65
C LYS A 103 3.77 10.10 8.27
N LYS A 104 4.92 9.97 7.60
CA LYS A 104 5.13 10.46 6.24
C LYS A 104 4.19 9.76 5.26
N ILE A 105 4.17 8.43 5.24
CA ILE A 105 3.30 7.63 4.37
C ILE A 105 1.83 7.93 4.64
N ALA A 106 1.42 8.06 5.90
CA ALA A 106 0.06 8.42 6.26
C ALA A 106 -0.32 9.81 5.71
N GLY A 107 0.58 10.80 5.82
CA GLY A 107 0.37 12.12 5.25
C GLY A 107 0.24 12.09 3.72
N GLU A 108 1.08 11.31 3.03
CA GLU A 108 0.98 11.12 1.58
C GLU A 108 -0.33 10.43 1.19
N TYR A 109 -0.73 9.38 1.93
CA TYR A 109 -2.00 8.68 1.73
C TYR A 109 -3.20 9.61 1.89
N ASP A 110 -3.23 10.44 2.94
CA ASP A 110 -4.33 11.39 3.17
C ASP A 110 -4.45 12.40 2.03
N LEU A 111 -3.32 12.91 1.53
CA LEU A 111 -3.30 13.80 0.35
C LEU A 111 -3.84 13.09 -0.90
N MET A 112 -3.44 11.84 -1.13
CA MET A 112 -3.95 11.04 -2.25
C MET A 112 -5.46 10.79 -2.15
N MET A 113 -5.98 10.58 -0.93
CA MET A 113 -7.41 10.39 -0.69
C MET A 113 -8.22 11.67 -0.96
N VAL A 114 -7.68 12.84 -0.60
CA VAL A 114 -8.29 14.14 -0.95
C VAL A 114 -8.31 14.34 -2.46
N GLU A 115 -7.20 14.06 -3.15
CA GLU A 115 -7.12 14.19 -4.61
C GLU A 115 -8.06 13.20 -5.32
N ALA A 116 -8.20 11.97 -4.81
CA ALA A 116 -9.17 11.01 -5.34
C ALA A 116 -10.62 11.50 -5.16
N ARG A 117 -10.95 12.11 -4.01
CA ARG A 117 -12.27 12.71 -3.76
C ARG A 117 -12.55 13.88 -4.72
N LYS A 118 -11.54 14.70 -5.01
CA LYS A 118 -11.63 15.77 -6.01
C LYS A 118 -11.98 15.21 -7.40
N LYS A 119 -11.25 14.19 -7.85
CA LYS A 119 -11.51 13.55 -9.15
C LYS A 119 -12.91 12.92 -9.23
N LYS A 120 -13.40 12.36 -8.12
CA LYS A 120 -14.79 11.88 -8.02
C LYS A 120 -15.79 13.02 -8.25
N ALA A 121 -15.60 14.17 -7.60
CA ALA A 121 -16.46 15.33 -7.80
C ALA A 121 -16.41 15.84 -9.24
N GLU A 122 -15.22 16.02 -9.81
CA GLU A 122 -15.02 16.47 -11.19
C GLU A 122 -15.71 15.54 -12.20
N LEU A 123 -15.61 14.21 -12.01
CA LEU A 123 -16.27 13.24 -12.87
C LEU A 123 -17.80 13.34 -12.78
N LEU A 124 -18.36 13.47 -11.57
CA LEU A 124 -19.80 13.62 -11.38
C LEU A 124 -20.32 14.93 -11.99
N LEU A 125 -19.59 16.03 -11.83
CA LEU A 125 -19.91 17.31 -12.48
C LEU A 125 -19.83 17.20 -14.01
N TYR A 126 -18.84 16.47 -14.54
CA TYR A 126 -18.74 16.22 -15.97
C TYR A 126 -19.95 15.43 -16.50
N TYR A 127 -20.48 14.47 -15.74
CA TYR A 127 -21.74 13.81 -16.10
C TYR A 127 -22.94 14.78 -16.15
N CYS A 128 -22.97 15.80 -15.29
CA CYS A 128 -23.98 16.86 -15.39
C CYS A 128 -23.82 17.69 -16.67
N GLU A 129 -22.59 17.98 -17.11
CA GLU A 129 -22.34 18.66 -18.39
C GLU A 129 -22.80 17.82 -19.60
N ILE A 130 -22.56 16.50 -19.57
CA ILE A 130 -23.11 15.59 -20.58
C ILE A 130 -24.65 15.63 -20.58
N ASN A 131 -25.27 15.66 -19.40
CA ASN A 131 -26.72 15.80 -19.29
C ASN A 131 -27.22 17.10 -19.94
N LYS A 132 -26.55 18.24 -19.69
CA LYS A 132 -26.91 19.52 -20.31
C LYS A 132 -26.91 19.41 -21.84
N LYS A 133 -25.91 18.78 -22.44
CA LYS A 133 -25.85 18.55 -23.89
C LYS A 133 -26.95 17.61 -24.40
N LYS A 134 -27.27 16.57 -23.63
CA LYS A 134 -28.43 15.71 -23.91
C LYS A 134 -29.75 16.50 -23.91
N GLN A 135 -29.93 17.42 -22.96
CA GLN A 135 -31.13 18.27 -22.90
C GLN A 135 -31.18 19.30 -24.04
N GLU A 136 -30.05 19.91 -24.41
CA GLU A 136 -29.97 20.80 -25.58
C GLU A 136 -30.41 20.07 -26.86
N PHE A 137 -29.97 18.82 -27.04
CA PHE A 137 -30.30 18.00 -28.19
C PHE A 137 -31.80 17.67 -28.27
N TYR A 138 -32.43 17.32 -27.13
CA TYR A 138 -33.88 17.09 -27.07
C TYR A 138 -34.68 18.37 -27.26
N THR A 139 -34.24 19.47 -26.64
CA THR A 139 -34.90 20.78 -26.80
C THR A 139 -34.91 21.24 -28.26
N ALA A 140 -33.80 21.01 -29.00
CA ALA A 140 -33.74 21.34 -30.42
C ALA A 140 -34.74 20.53 -31.25
N TYR A 141 -34.91 19.24 -30.94
CA TYR A 141 -35.90 18.39 -31.59
C TYR A 141 -37.33 18.80 -31.24
N ASP A 142 -37.63 19.08 -29.97
CA ASP A 142 -38.96 19.51 -29.54
C ASP A 142 -39.36 20.81 -30.23
N ARG A 143 -38.45 21.80 -30.31
CA ARG A 143 -38.67 23.05 -31.05
C ARG A 143 -38.91 22.82 -32.54
N PHE A 144 -38.21 21.87 -33.15
CA PHE A 144 -38.45 21.50 -34.55
C PHE A 144 -39.83 20.86 -34.72
N MET A 145 -40.23 19.98 -33.81
CA MET A 145 -41.54 19.34 -33.83
C MET A 145 -42.68 20.34 -33.59
N ASP A 146 -42.47 21.35 -32.74
CA ASP A 146 -43.40 22.47 -32.56
C ASP A 146 -43.61 23.24 -33.88
N ALA A 147 -42.53 23.48 -34.64
CA ALA A 147 -42.63 24.14 -35.95
C ALA A 147 -43.41 23.28 -36.96
N VAL A 148 -43.18 21.97 -36.98
CA VAL A 148 -43.93 21.01 -37.81
C VAL A 148 -45.42 21.00 -37.44
N TYR A 149 -45.73 21.08 -36.15
CA TYR A 149 -47.10 21.15 -35.64
C TYR A 149 -47.79 22.46 -36.08
N VAL A 150 -47.14 23.60 -35.86
CA VAL A 150 -47.69 24.93 -36.22
C VAL A 150 -47.89 25.08 -37.73
N SER A 151 -47.04 24.45 -38.56
CA SER A 151 -47.20 24.47 -40.02
C SER A 151 -48.35 23.60 -40.53
N LYS A 152 -49.08 22.90 -39.63
CA LYS A 152 -50.15 21.96 -39.96
C LYS A 152 -49.73 20.93 -41.02
N LEU A 153 -48.46 20.50 -41.00
CA LEU A 153 -47.93 19.57 -42.00
C LEU A 153 -48.73 18.26 -42.00
N GLU A 154 -49.26 17.84 -40.85
CA GLU A 154 -50.10 16.64 -40.73
C GLU A 154 -51.42 16.71 -41.49
N ASP A 155 -51.92 17.90 -41.80
CA ASP A 155 -53.14 18.08 -42.59
C ASP A 155 -52.88 17.91 -44.09
N HIS A 156 -51.64 18.15 -44.53
CA HIS A 156 -51.25 18.24 -45.94
C HIS A 156 -50.32 17.11 -46.41
N ASP A 157 -49.41 16.64 -45.55
CA ASP A 157 -48.49 15.53 -45.80
C ASP A 157 -48.20 14.74 -44.51
N LYS A 158 -49.09 13.79 -44.22
CA LYS A 158 -49.00 12.90 -43.05
C LYS A 158 -47.74 12.04 -43.03
N LEU A 159 -47.25 11.63 -44.21
CA LEU A 159 -46.11 10.72 -44.29
C LEU A 159 -44.83 11.45 -43.91
N GLN A 160 -44.66 12.68 -44.38
CA GLN A 160 -43.51 13.52 -44.05
C GLN A 160 -43.49 13.88 -42.57
N ALA A 161 -44.62 14.30 -41.99
CA ALA A 161 -44.73 14.56 -40.56
C ALA A 161 -44.39 13.31 -39.70
N LEU A 162 -44.84 12.12 -40.13
CA LEU A 162 -44.50 10.86 -39.46
C LEU A 162 -43.00 10.54 -39.54
N ASN A 163 -42.35 10.82 -40.69
CA ASN A 163 -40.92 10.61 -40.85
C ASN A 163 -40.10 11.51 -39.91
N TYR A 164 -40.51 12.77 -39.73
CA TYR A 164 -39.88 13.67 -38.76
C TYR A 164 -40.04 13.19 -37.32
N ARG A 165 -41.23 12.72 -36.93
CA ARG A 165 -41.47 12.13 -35.60
C ARG A 165 -40.62 10.87 -35.36
N ARG A 166 -40.40 10.06 -36.40
CA ARG A 166 -39.58 8.84 -36.33
C ARG A 166 -38.09 9.13 -36.32
N ALA A 167 -37.66 10.26 -36.86
CA ALA A 167 -36.28 10.73 -36.82
C ALA A 167 -35.87 11.27 -35.44
N HIS A 168 -36.52 10.80 -34.36
CA HIS A 168 -36.21 11.22 -33.01
C HIS A 168 -34.72 11.07 -32.73
N PRO A 169 -34.07 12.08 -32.15
CA PRO A 169 -32.67 12.03 -31.79
C PRO A 169 -32.32 10.76 -30.99
N CYS A 170 -31.42 9.94 -31.53
CA CYS A 170 -30.86 8.78 -30.83
C CYS A 170 -29.45 9.12 -30.37
N LEU A 171 -29.29 9.39 -29.08
CA LEU A 171 -27.98 9.54 -28.47
C LEU A 171 -27.40 8.16 -28.14
N PRO A 172 -26.08 7.94 -28.36
CA PRO A 172 -25.41 6.73 -27.91
C PRO A 172 -25.67 6.52 -26.41
N ARG A 173 -26.13 5.32 -26.04
CA ARG A 173 -26.30 4.95 -24.64
C ARG A 173 -25.00 4.33 -24.15
N TYR A 174 -24.36 4.98 -23.19
CA TYR A 174 -23.20 4.43 -22.50
C TYR A 174 -23.66 3.71 -21.24
N ALA A 175 -23.22 2.47 -21.09
CA ALA A 175 -23.48 1.67 -19.90
C ALA A 175 -22.65 2.20 -18.72
N THR A 176 -23.31 2.77 -17.72
CA THR A 176 -22.69 3.12 -16.42
C THR A 176 -22.67 1.95 -15.42
N VAL A 177 -23.23 0.81 -15.83
CA VAL A 177 -23.63 -0.36 -15.01
C VAL A 177 -22.46 -1.21 -14.49
N GLY A 178 -21.22 -0.73 -14.59
CA GLY A 178 -20.03 -1.39 -14.02
C GLY A 178 -19.50 -0.72 -12.74
N THR A 179 -20.24 0.24 -12.19
CA THR A 179 -19.81 1.03 -11.03
C THR A 179 -20.21 0.38 -9.71
N TYR A 180 -19.45 0.66 -8.65
CA TYR A 180 -19.62 0.05 -7.34
C TYR A 180 -21.01 0.38 -6.73
N THR A 181 -21.66 -0.62 -6.13
CA THR A 181 -22.89 -0.49 -5.35
C THR A 181 -22.56 -0.63 -3.87
N GLY A 182 -22.87 0.39 -3.06
CA GLY A 182 -22.51 0.40 -1.64
C GLY A 182 -22.67 1.77 -0.97
N MET A 183 -22.10 1.92 0.22
CA MET A 183 -22.13 3.19 0.98
C MET A 183 -21.17 4.23 0.37
N ASP A 184 -21.51 5.53 0.47
CA ASP A 184 -20.63 6.66 0.10
C ASP A 184 -19.50 6.84 1.15
N LEU A 185 -18.70 5.78 1.31
CA LEU A 185 -17.46 5.74 2.09
C LEU A 185 -16.24 5.60 1.16
N THR A 186 -16.45 5.58 -0.15
CA THR A 186 -15.42 5.32 -1.15
C THR A 186 -15.13 6.58 -1.98
N VAL A 187 -13.92 6.65 -2.52
CA VAL A 187 -13.51 7.67 -3.51
C VAL A 187 -13.94 7.31 -4.94
N VAL A 188 -14.66 6.19 -5.09
CA VAL A 188 -15.21 5.74 -6.38
C VAL A 188 -16.65 6.24 -6.49
N PRO A 189 -17.09 6.74 -7.66
CA PRO A 189 -18.50 7.04 -7.89
C PRO A 189 -19.36 5.80 -7.71
N LEU A 190 -20.45 5.95 -6.95
CA LEU A 190 -21.49 4.94 -6.88
C LEU A 190 -22.28 4.92 -8.19
N GLU A 191 -22.87 3.77 -8.49
CA GLU A 191 -23.77 3.64 -9.65
C GLU A 191 -24.94 4.63 -9.58
N GLY A 192 -25.55 4.78 -8.40
CA GLY A 192 -26.63 5.73 -8.18
C GLY A 192 -26.19 7.18 -8.41
N GLU A 193 -25.02 7.58 -7.89
CA GLU A 193 -24.47 8.93 -8.09
C GLU A 193 -24.23 9.22 -9.57
N SER A 194 -23.60 8.27 -10.28
CA SER A 194 -23.31 8.39 -11.71
C SER A 194 -24.59 8.50 -12.53
N THR A 195 -25.58 7.65 -12.22
CA THR A 195 -26.87 7.61 -12.92
C THR A 195 -27.67 8.88 -12.68
N HIS A 196 -27.72 9.39 -11.45
CA HIS A 196 -28.40 10.63 -11.12
C HIS A 196 -27.73 11.85 -11.74
N ALA A 197 -26.40 11.91 -11.73
CA ALA A 197 -25.66 13.00 -12.37
C ALA A 197 -25.89 13.01 -13.89
N LEU A 198 -25.78 11.84 -14.54
CA LEU A 198 -25.89 11.71 -16.00
C LEU A 198 -27.32 11.89 -16.51
N ASN A 199 -28.33 11.44 -15.78
CA ASN A 199 -29.73 11.48 -16.26
C ASN A 199 -30.51 12.68 -15.74
N ASN A 200 -30.20 13.17 -14.54
CA ASN A 200 -31.00 14.20 -13.85
C ASN A 200 -30.19 15.46 -13.52
N ALA A 201 -28.91 15.54 -13.91
CA ALA A 201 -28.00 16.61 -13.50
C ALA A 201 -27.98 16.83 -11.97
N TYR A 202 -28.15 15.75 -11.21
CA TYR A 202 -28.24 15.79 -9.75
C TYR A 202 -27.01 15.15 -9.10
N VAL A 203 -26.39 15.88 -8.17
CA VAL A 203 -25.19 15.47 -7.43
C VAL A 203 -25.34 15.76 -5.93
N CYS A 204 -24.61 15.01 -5.10
CA CYS A 204 -24.60 15.16 -3.63
C CYS A 204 -24.20 16.58 -3.19
N ALA A 205 -24.54 16.96 -1.95
CA ALA A 205 -24.29 18.31 -1.46
C ALA A 205 -22.80 18.65 -1.40
N TRP A 206 -21.94 17.70 -1.03
CA TRP A 206 -20.49 17.91 -0.98
C TRP A 206 -19.89 18.20 -2.36
N VAL A 207 -20.43 17.60 -3.43
CA VAL A 207 -20.00 17.87 -4.82
C VAL A 207 -20.42 19.28 -5.25
N ARG A 208 -21.65 19.70 -4.91
CA ARG A 208 -22.13 21.06 -5.19
C ARG A 208 -21.34 22.12 -4.43
N LEU A 209 -20.97 21.84 -3.17
CA LEU A 209 -20.11 22.73 -2.40
C LEU A 209 -18.73 22.85 -3.07
N TYR A 210 -18.16 21.73 -3.49
CA TYR A 210 -16.90 21.70 -4.22
C TYR A 210 -16.97 22.51 -5.53
N GLU A 211 -18.02 22.34 -6.34
CA GLU A 211 -18.23 23.13 -7.56
C GLU A 211 -18.24 24.64 -7.29
N LYS A 212 -18.91 25.07 -6.22
CA LYS A 212 -19.03 26.50 -5.87
C LYS A 212 -17.77 27.10 -5.25
N THR A 213 -17.02 26.33 -4.46
CA THR A 213 -15.99 26.89 -3.56
C THR A 213 -14.61 26.25 -3.68
N GLY A 214 -14.51 25.09 -4.34
CA GLY A 214 -13.32 24.24 -4.30
C GLY A 214 -13.11 23.52 -2.96
N GLU A 215 -13.99 23.70 -1.97
CA GLU A 215 -13.82 23.09 -0.65
C GLU A 215 -14.16 21.59 -0.65
N HIS A 216 -13.36 20.81 0.07
CA HIS A 216 -13.57 19.37 0.27
C HIS A 216 -14.09 19.07 1.67
N VAL A 217 -15.26 18.42 1.74
CA VAL A 217 -15.83 17.92 2.99
C VAL A 217 -16.21 16.45 2.85
N TRP A 218 -15.98 15.69 3.92
CA TRP A 218 -16.22 14.25 3.95
C TRP A 218 -17.68 13.88 4.22
N LYS A 219 -18.46 14.78 4.84
CA LYS A 219 -19.85 14.52 5.24
C LYS A 219 -20.80 15.43 4.49
N ASP A 220 -21.83 14.83 3.90
CA ASP A 220 -22.84 15.56 3.14
C ASP A 220 -23.66 16.52 4.02
N SER A 221 -23.87 16.17 5.30
CA SER A 221 -24.53 17.05 6.27
C SER A 221 -23.73 18.32 6.58
N THR A 222 -22.39 18.23 6.61
CA THR A 222 -21.52 19.40 6.73
C THR A 222 -21.59 20.25 5.47
N ALA A 223 -21.60 19.62 4.29
CA ALA A 223 -21.73 20.33 3.03
C ALA A 223 -23.04 21.11 2.93
N GLN A 224 -24.15 20.50 3.33
CA GLN A 224 -25.48 21.13 3.32
C GLN A 224 -25.52 22.39 4.19
N LYS A 225 -24.91 22.36 5.38
CA LYS A 225 -24.82 23.54 6.26
C LYS A 225 -24.05 24.67 5.58
N LYS A 226 -22.86 24.37 5.05
CA LYS A 226 -22.03 25.36 4.34
C LYS A 226 -22.71 25.94 3.10
N LEU A 227 -23.41 25.10 2.33
CA LEU A 227 -24.21 25.55 1.19
C LEU A 227 -25.36 26.47 1.62
N ALA A 228 -26.02 26.17 2.73
CA ALA A 228 -27.09 27.02 3.27
C ALA A 228 -26.53 28.38 3.74
N GLU A 229 -25.36 28.39 4.38
CA GLU A 229 -24.65 29.62 4.78
C GLU A 229 -24.29 30.47 3.55
N LEU A 230 -23.74 29.87 2.50
CA LEU A 230 -23.42 30.57 1.25
C LEU A 230 -24.66 31.20 0.60
N ASN A 231 -25.78 30.47 0.52
CA ASN A 231 -27.01 30.97 -0.08
C ASN A 231 -27.75 32.00 0.80
N GLY A 232 -27.42 32.09 2.09
CA GLY A 232 -27.98 33.10 3.00
C GLY A 232 -27.20 34.41 3.05
N HIS A 233 -26.05 34.46 2.35
CA HIS A 233 -25.19 35.64 2.23
C HIS A 233 -25.16 36.24 0.80
N GLU A 234 -25.92 35.64 -0.14
CA GLU A 234 -26.27 36.22 -1.45
C GLU A 234 -27.61 36.98 -1.36
#